data_AF-A0A967VEF5-F1
#
_entry.id   AF-A0A967VEF5-F1
#
_cell.length_a   1.000
_cell.length_b   1.000
_cell.length_c   1.000
_cell.angle_alpha   90.00
_cell.angle_beta   90.00
_cell.angle_gamma   90.00
#
_symmetry.space_group_name_H-M   'P 1'
#
loop_
_entity.id
_entity.type
_entity.pdbx_description
1 polymer ?
#
loop_
_entity_poly.entity_id
_entity_poly.type
_entity_poly.pdbx_seq_one_letter_code
_entity_poly.pdbx_strand_id
1 'polypeptide(L)' 'NYGPHPPDTELGGTNDILEFGGSEEDGFTTIEFRRALVTWDDYDNPLSKGVNKIIWSYGPSDSPKVKHSNRGYGELNL' A
#
# COMPACT_ATOMS: atom_id res chain seq x y z
N ASN A 1 7.03 9.93 15.99
CA ASN A 1 7.66 10.07 14.67
C ASN A 1 7.85 8.68 14.10
N TYR A 2 7.10 8.32 13.06
CA TYR A 2 7.31 7.11 12.28
C TYR A 2 7.94 7.58 10.98
N GLY A 3 9.10 7.03 10.62
CA GLY A 3 9.82 7.40 9.40
C GLY A 3 11.30 7.68 9.63
N PRO A 4 12.14 7.57 8.59
CA PRO A 4 11.77 7.30 7.19
C PRO A 4 11.29 5.86 6.95
N HIS A 5 10.50 5.69 5.89
CA HIS A 5 10.02 4.38 5.42
C HIS A 5 10.63 4.17 4.02
N PRO A 6 11.87 3.64 3.93
CA PRO A 6 12.48 3.36 2.63
C PRO A 6 11.68 2.27 1.88
N PRO A 7 11.75 2.22 0.55
CA PRO A 7 11.24 1.09 -0.22
C PRO A 7 11.90 -0.21 0.25
N ASP A 8 11.13 -1.29 0.39
CA ASP A 8 11.62 -2.63 0.73
C ASP A 8 12.61 -3.19 -0.29
N THR A 9 12.52 -2.80 -1.56
CA THR A 9 13.51 -3.11 -2.59
C THR A 9 14.92 -2.61 -2.25
N GLU A 10 15.06 -1.53 -1.45
CA GLU A 10 16.35 -1.09 -0.92
C GLU A 10 16.86 -1.99 0.23
N LEU A 11 15.96 -2.78 0.83
CA LEU A 11 16.23 -3.75 1.89
C LEU A 11 16.38 -5.20 1.37
N GLY A 12 16.17 -5.41 0.07
CA GLY A 12 16.27 -6.71 -0.60
C GLY A 12 14.94 -7.39 -0.93
N GLY A 13 13.80 -6.72 -0.70
CA GLY A 13 12.49 -7.18 -1.15
C GLY A 13 12.20 -6.93 -2.64
N THR A 14 10.96 -7.14 -3.03
CA THR A 14 10.43 -7.03 -4.39
C THR A 14 9.13 -6.22 -4.43
N ASN A 15 8.77 -5.73 -5.63
CA ASN A 15 7.44 -5.16 -5.85
C ASN A 15 6.49 -6.27 -6.30
N ASP A 16 5.52 -6.64 -5.47
CA ASP A 16 4.66 -7.82 -5.69
C ASP A 16 3.23 -7.49 -6.18
N ILE A 17 3.09 -6.38 -6.90
CA ILE A 17 1.86 -6.03 -7.62
C ILE A 17 1.83 -6.77 -8.96
N LEU A 18 0.77 -7.54 -9.20
CA LEU A 18 0.56 -8.33 -10.42
C LEU A 18 -0.15 -7.54 -11.51
N GLU A 19 -1.16 -6.76 -11.14
CA GLU A 19 -1.92 -5.88 -12.03
C GLU A 19 -2.29 -4.62 -11.26
N PHE A 20 -2.42 -3.50 -11.97
CA PHE A 20 -2.84 -2.23 -11.40
C PHE A 20 -3.67 -1.44 -12.40
N GLY A 21 -4.52 -0.57 -11.87
CA GLY A 21 -5.36 0.34 -12.61
C GLY A 21 -5.73 1.53 -11.74
N GLY A 22 -6.36 2.52 -12.37
CA GLY A 22 -6.88 3.66 -11.64
C GLY A 22 -7.56 4.65 -12.57
N SER A 23 -8.40 5.48 -11.99
CA SER A 23 -9.11 6.53 -12.69
C SER A 23 -9.22 7.77 -11.82
N GLU A 24 -9.38 8.91 -12.47
CA GLU A 24 -9.74 10.17 -11.84
C GLU A 24 -11.01 10.68 -12.51
N GLU A 25 -12.13 10.67 -11.77
CA GLU A 25 -13.44 11.06 -12.29
C GLU A 25 -14.28 11.66 -11.16
N ASP A 26 -15.07 12.69 -11.48
CA ASP A 26 -15.98 13.38 -10.55
C ASP A 26 -15.36 13.82 -9.21
N GLY A 27 -14.06 14.16 -9.24
CA GLY A 27 -13.31 14.59 -8.04
C GLY A 27 -12.84 13.44 -7.15
N PHE A 28 -12.90 12.20 -7.60
CA PHE A 28 -12.38 11.02 -6.92
C PHE A 28 -11.22 10.41 -7.68
N THR A 29 -10.20 9.96 -6.95
CA THR A 29 -9.15 9.08 -7.47
C THR A 29 -9.43 7.67 -7.01
N THR A 30 -9.58 6.74 -7.95
CA THR A 30 -9.72 5.31 -7.69
C THR A 30 -8.40 4.62 -7.99
N ILE A 31 -7.93 3.77 -7.09
CA ILE A 31 -6.71 2.97 -7.24
C ILE A 31 -7.11 1.50 -7.09
N GLU A 32 -6.75 0.70 -8.09
CA GLU A 32 -7.03 -0.73 -8.12
C GLU A 32 -5.73 -1.50 -8.32
N PHE A 33 -5.58 -2.62 -7.62
CA PHE A 33 -4.42 -3.49 -7.77
C PHE A 33 -4.74 -4.94 -7.43
N ARG A 34 -3.95 -5.85 -7.99
CA ARG A 34 -3.98 -7.28 -7.73
C ARG A 34 -2.62 -7.71 -7.18
N ARG A 35 -2.63 -8.47 -6.10
CA ARG A 35 -1.43 -9.12 -5.51
C ARG A 35 -1.77 -10.52 -5.04
N ALA A 36 -0.75 -11.36 -4.86
CA ALA A 36 -0.94 -12.64 -4.19
C ALA A 36 -1.28 -12.43 -2.70
N LEU A 37 -2.01 -13.39 -2.10
CA LEU A 37 -2.27 -13.38 -0.65
C LEU A 37 -0.97 -13.56 0.15
N VAL A 38 -0.05 -14.37 -0.38
CA VAL A 38 1.30 -14.61 0.14
C VAL A 38 2.27 -14.46 -1.03
N THR A 39 3.24 -13.56 -0.90
CA THR A 39 4.25 -13.23 -1.93
C THR A 39 5.58 -13.94 -1.69
N TRP A 40 5.82 -14.39 -0.45
CA TRP A 40 7.08 -14.97 0.03
C TRP A 40 8.26 -13.99 0.03
N ASP A 41 7.98 -12.69 -0.08
CA ASP A 41 8.92 -11.63 0.27
C ASP A 41 8.94 -11.45 1.80
N ASP A 42 10.14 -11.42 2.38
CA ASP A 42 10.38 -11.24 3.81
C ASP A 42 9.88 -9.89 4.36
N TYR A 43 9.68 -8.89 3.49
CA TYR A 43 9.19 -7.56 3.85
C TYR A 43 7.67 -7.38 3.67
N ASP A 44 7.00 -8.37 3.07
CA ASP A 44 5.56 -8.34 2.86
C ASP A 44 4.78 -8.96 4.02
N ASN A 45 3.63 -8.37 4.32
CA ASN A 45 2.68 -8.97 5.27
C ASN A 45 1.67 -9.86 4.53
N PRO A 46 1.57 -11.17 4.87
CA PRO A 46 0.61 -12.06 4.22
C PRO A 46 -0.82 -11.67 4.58
N LEU A 47 -1.71 -11.73 3.58
CA LEU A 47 -3.15 -11.59 3.79
C LEU A 47 -3.74 -12.96 4.17
N SER A 48 -4.34 -13.02 5.35
CA SER A 48 -4.86 -14.27 5.93
C SER A 48 -6.39 -14.31 5.87
N LYS A 49 -6.97 -15.51 6.01
CA LYS A 49 -8.43 -15.64 6.23
C LYS A 49 -8.83 -14.88 7.51
N GLY A 50 -9.97 -14.21 7.49
CA GLY A 50 -10.41 -13.36 8.58
C GLY A 50 -10.01 -11.89 8.41
N VAL A 51 -9.92 -11.16 9.52
CA VAL A 51 -9.71 -9.71 9.54
C VAL A 51 -8.25 -9.35 9.26
N ASN A 52 -8.04 -8.55 8.21
CA ASN A 52 -6.76 -7.95 7.84
C ASN A 52 -6.85 -6.43 7.99
N LYS A 53 -5.88 -5.82 8.66
CA LYS A 53 -5.81 -4.37 8.79
C LYS A 53 -5.08 -3.76 7.60
N ILE A 54 -5.75 -2.86 6.90
CA ILE A 54 -5.19 -2.13 5.77
C ILE A 54 -4.96 -0.69 6.20
N ILE A 55 -3.77 -0.14 5.92
CA ILE A 55 -3.45 1.27 6.13
C ILE A 55 -3.39 1.99 4.78
N TRP A 56 -3.69 3.29 4.79
CA TRP A 56 -3.57 4.13 3.60
C TRP A 56 -3.12 5.53 4.00
N SER A 57 -2.54 6.24 3.04
CA SER A 57 -2.16 7.65 3.18
C SER A 57 -2.11 8.35 1.83
N TYR A 58 -2.34 9.66 1.81
CA TYR A 58 -2.14 10.50 0.62
C TYR A 58 -1.54 11.86 1.01
N GLY A 59 -0.92 12.52 0.04
CA GLY A 59 -0.24 13.80 0.22
C GLY A 59 -0.22 14.63 -1.05
N PRO A 60 0.33 15.85 -0.98
CA PRO A 60 0.35 16.80 -2.10
C PRO A 60 1.52 16.55 -3.08
N SER A 61 2.29 15.48 -2.86
CA SER A 61 3.51 15.17 -3.61
C SER A 61 3.66 13.66 -3.72
N ASP A 62 4.16 13.23 -4.87
CA ASP A 62 4.49 11.82 -5.15
C ASP A 62 5.76 11.34 -4.44
N SER A 63 6.47 12.23 -3.74
CA SER A 63 7.68 11.86 -3.01
C SER A 63 7.34 11.10 -1.72
N PRO A 64 7.81 9.85 -1.56
CA PRO A 64 7.60 9.07 -0.33
C PRO A 64 8.37 9.65 0.88
N LYS A 65 9.26 10.62 0.66
CA LYS A 65 10.03 11.32 1.70
C LYS A 65 9.25 12.47 2.34
N VAL A 66 8.15 12.88 1.71
CA VAL A 66 7.30 13.97 2.21
C VAL A 66 6.23 13.38 3.12
N LYS A 67 5.96 14.06 4.23
CA LYS A 67 4.89 13.66 5.15
C LYS A 67 3.55 13.75 4.45
N HIS A 68 2.80 12.64 4.45
CA HIS A 68 1.42 12.58 3.96
C HIS A 68 0.51 13.57 4.71
N SER A 69 -0.41 14.19 3.96
CA SER A 69 -1.41 15.15 4.47
C SER A 69 -2.45 14.47 5.33
N ASN A 70 -2.84 13.25 4.95
CA ASN A 70 -3.80 12.45 5.69
C ASN A 70 -3.45 10.96 5.64
N ARG A 71 -3.94 10.20 6.61
CA ARG A 71 -3.72 8.76 6.75
C ARG A 71 -4.87 8.13 7.52
N GLY A 72 -5.11 6.86 7.26
CA GLY A 72 -6.13 6.09 7.96
C GLY A 72 -5.85 4.60 7.94
N TYR A 73 -6.81 3.86 8.45
CA TYR A 73 -6.83 2.41 8.35
C TYR A 73 -8.27 1.93 8.17
N GLY A 74 -8.40 0.72 7.64
CA GLY A 74 -9.64 -0.04 7.56
C GLY A 74 -9.38 -1.51 7.82
N GLU A 75 -10.46 -2.28 7.89
CA GLU A 75 -10.41 -3.73 8.05
C GLU A 75 -11.02 -4.39 6.83
N LEU A 76 -10.36 -5.44 6.35
CA LEU A 76 -10.81 -6.30 5.27
C LEU A 76 -10.95 -7.71 5.81
N ASN A 77 -12.17 -8.25 5.80
CA ASN A 77 -12.43 -9.63 6.21
C ASN A 77 -12.46 -10.53 4.98
N LEU A 78 -11.48 -11.44 4.85
CA LEU A 78 -11.31 -12.39 3.74
C LEU A 78 -11.90 -13.76 4.04
#